data_AF-A0A075G6P4-F1
#
_entry.id   AF-A0A075G6P4-F1
#
_cell.length_a   1.000
_cell.length_b   1.000
_cell.length_c   1.000
_cell.angle_alpha   90.00
_cell.angle_beta   90.00
_cell.angle_gamma   90.00
#
_symmetry.space_group_name_H-M   'P 1'
#
loop_
_entity.id
_entity.type
_entity.pdbx_description
1 polymer ?
#
loop_
_entity_poly.entity_id
_entity_poly.type
_entity_poly.pdbx_seq_one_letter_code
_entity_poly.pdbx_strand_id
1 'polypeptide(L)'
;MVKNSHFETLYKIQSDNFCLEAKNILEKLSIENCPVGIGGCRSQGHSYDCCEYDITIFDGKEQKESFLEYNKTFYRIYHGILQETSPSILLQYHGMTILLDEQWELRMLLSKIKEKKERIFNAYTKNCLVEAGICIAKAKNGLSTDPFSSSWIKCAAYFLADAISALNLHRPSPVHMLKMLREFSKNKTNELVSPITESIGIERSTPSLLSRMLKSTIGFSDLVENNSHSKVISQKYHYMIENSLFSDCYFYLGYINRDNFKKIQDLHRKPDLIHILKTGFDLESDITKIESEANKLQKVTNSLLTFSHE
;
A
#
# COMPACT_ATOMS: atom_id res chain seq x y z
N MET A 1 -35.24 9.05 -25.65
CA MET A 1 -33.79 9.23 -25.92
C MET A 1 -33.45 10.71 -25.80
N VAL A 2 -33.11 11.16 -24.60
CA VAL A 2 -32.55 12.51 -24.39
C VAL A 2 -31.03 12.33 -24.48
N LYS A 3 -30.39 12.95 -25.49
CA LYS A 3 -28.93 12.97 -25.61
C LYS A 3 -28.37 13.72 -24.40
N ASN A 4 -27.59 13.04 -23.59
CA ASN A 4 -27.01 13.57 -22.35
C ASN A 4 -25.85 14.51 -22.70
N SER A 5 -26.16 15.75 -23.12
CA SER A 5 -25.19 16.75 -23.57
C SER A 5 -24.31 17.33 -22.45
N HIS A 6 -24.56 16.96 -21.20
CA HIS A 6 -23.73 17.38 -20.05
C HIS A 6 -22.46 16.55 -19.89
N PHE A 7 -22.37 15.37 -20.52
CA PHE A 7 -21.21 14.49 -20.44
C PHE A 7 -20.01 14.90 -21.30
N GLU A 8 -20.17 15.81 -22.28
CA GLU A 8 -19.07 16.21 -23.17
C GLU A 8 -18.25 17.39 -22.64
N THR A 9 -18.82 18.21 -21.75
CA THR A 9 -18.22 19.51 -21.40
C THR A 9 -17.19 19.44 -20.27
N LEU A 10 -17.19 18.38 -19.45
CA LEU A 10 -16.30 18.25 -18.29
C LEU A 10 -14.94 17.54 -18.57
N TYR A 11 -14.77 16.89 -19.73
CA TYR A 11 -13.62 15.99 -20.00
C TYR A 11 -12.49 16.57 -20.86
N LYS A 12 -12.54 17.87 -21.20
CA LYS A 12 -11.66 18.46 -22.22
C LYS A 12 -10.17 18.62 -21.87
N ILE A 13 -9.64 18.01 -20.80
CA ILE A 13 -8.24 18.22 -20.35
C ILE A 13 -7.49 16.89 -20.02
N GLN A 14 -7.99 15.71 -20.42
CA GLN A 14 -7.19 14.47 -20.37
C GLN A 14 -7.17 13.80 -21.74
N SER A 15 -6.01 13.24 -22.11
CA SER A 15 -5.78 12.60 -23.41
C SER A 15 -6.94 11.71 -23.81
N ASP A 16 -7.49 11.91 -25.01
CA ASP A 16 -8.72 11.28 -25.54
C ASP A 16 -8.79 9.76 -25.32
N ASN A 17 -7.65 9.07 -25.25
CA ASN A 17 -7.56 7.62 -25.06
C ASN A 17 -7.97 7.14 -23.66
N PHE A 18 -7.61 7.89 -22.60
CA PHE A 18 -7.94 7.52 -21.21
C PHE A 18 -9.42 7.75 -20.89
N CYS A 19 -10.01 8.81 -21.44
CA CYS A 19 -11.43 9.11 -21.26
C CYS A 19 -12.34 8.05 -21.88
N LEU A 20 -11.93 7.46 -23.02
CA LEU A 20 -12.66 6.36 -23.66
C LEU A 20 -12.56 5.06 -22.85
N GLU A 21 -11.37 4.76 -22.32
CA GLU A 21 -11.15 3.58 -21.47
C GLU A 21 -11.95 3.67 -20.17
N ALA A 22 -11.93 4.84 -19.50
CA ALA A 22 -12.70 5.09 -18.28
C ALA A 22 -14.22 4.91 -18.49
N LYS A 23 -14.78 5.45 -19.57
CA LYS A 23 -16.21 5.27 -19.90
C LYS A 23 -16.57 3.80 -20.10
N ASN A 24 -15.76 3.06 -20.86
CA ASN A 24 -15.98 1.63 -21.10
C ASN A 24 -15.95 0.80 -19.81
N ILE A 25 -15.14 1.19 -18.82
CA ILE A 25 -15.07 0.52 -17.52
C ILE A 25 -16.31 0.85 -16.68
N LEU A 26 -16.72 2.12 -16.61
CA LEU A 26 -17.92 2.53 -15.86
C LEU A 26 -19.19 1.83 -16.38
N GLU A 27 -19.34 1.75 -17.71
CA GLU A 27 -20.45 1.04 -18.35
C GLU A 27 -20.46 -0.45 -17.99
N LYS A 28 -19.29 -1.10 -18.00
CA LYS A 28 -19.16 -2.53 -17.62
C LYS A 28 -19.45 -2.80 -16.16
N LEU A 29 -19.07 -1.88 -15.28
CA LEU A 29 -19.38 -1.98 -13.86
C LEU A 29 -20.85 -1.64 -13.57
N SER A 30 -21.63 -1.26 -14.60
CA SER A 30 -23.04 -0.86 -14.48
C SER A 30 -23.23 0.23 -13.41
N ILE A 31 -22.26 1.15 -13.34
CA ILE A 31 -22.29 2.23 -12.36
C ILE A 31 -23.15 3.36 -12.91
N GLU A 32 -24.31 3.54 -12.30
CA GLU A 32 -25.21 4.65 -12.60
C GLU A 32 -25.34 5.54 -11.36
N ASN A 33 -25.16 6.85 -11.54
CA ASN A 33 -25.52 7.91 -10.58
C ASN A 33 -24.75 7.97 -9.24
N CYS A 34 -23.51 7.50 -9.16
CA CYS A 34 -22.63 7.77 -8.00
C CYS A 34 -21.28 8.35 -8.43
N PRO A 35 -20.62 9.17 -7.58
CA PRO A 35 -19.30 9.67 -7.91
C PRO A 35 -18.27 8.54 -8.02
N VAL A 36 -17.34 8.68 -8.96
CA VAL A 36 -16.27 7.71 -9.19
C VAL A 36 -14.97 8.46 -9.42
N GLY A 37 -13.89 7.96 -8.81
CA GLY A 37 -12.55 8.47 -9.05
C GLY A 37 -11.51 7.38 -9.20
N ILE A 38 -10.42 7.70 -9.89
CA ILE A 38 -9.22 6.86 -9.99
C ILE A 38 -8.14 7.42 -9.07
N GLY A 39 -7.69 6.59 -8.14
CA GLY A 39 -6.53 6.86 -7.29
C GLY A 39 -5.27 6.13 -7.74
N GLY A 40 -4.32 6.01 -6.81
CA GLY A 40 -3.14 5.17 -6.98
C GLY A 40 -2.11 5.76 -7.94
N CYS A 41 -1.23 4.91 -8.43
CA CYS A 41 -0.09 5.35 -9.24
C CYS A 41 -0.52 5.88 -10.61
N ARG A 42 -1.61 5.34 -11.17
CA ARG A 42 -2.19 5.75 -12.46
C ARG A 42 -2.78 7.16 -12.41
N SER A 43 -3.21 7.66 -11.25
CA SER A 43 -3.74 9.03 -11.12
C SER A 43 -2.65 10.10 -10.93
N GLN A 44 -1.42 9.68 -10.57
CA GLN A 44 -0.35 10.60 -10.17
C GLN A 44 0.82 10.68 -11.17
N GLY A 45 0.72 10.03 -12.33
CA GLY A 45 1.71 10.17 -13.43
C GLY A 45 3.03 9.40 -13.24
N HIS A 46 3.12 8.52 -12.24
CA HIS A 46 4.35 7.75 -11.93
C HIS A 46 4.15 6.23 -12.03
N SER A 47 3.12 5.78 -12.76
CA SER A 47 2.77 4.35 -12.86
C SER A 47 3.73 3.53 -13.72
N TYR A 48 3.95 2.29 -13.32
CA TYR A 48 4.50 1.24 -14.18
C TYR A 48 3.39 0.51 -14.94
N ASP A 49 3.77 -0.25 -15.97
CA ASP A 49 2.82 -1.04 -16.77
C ASP A 49 2.10 -2.11 -15.93
N CYS A 50 2.74 -2.61 -14.87
CA CYS A 50 2.14 -3.55 -13.93
C CYS A 50 1.18 -2.91 -12.91
N CYS A 51 1.04 -1.59 -12.89
CA CYS A 51 0.12 -0.92 -11.97
C CYS A 51 -1.33 -1.07 -12.44
N GLU A 52 -2.17 -1.53 -11.52
CA GLU A 52 -3.61 -1.55 -11.64
C GLU A 52 -4.21 -0.14 -11.65
N TYR A 53 -5.44 -0.05 -12.16
CA TYR A 53 -6.28 1.13 -11.99
C TYR A 53 -7.08 0.98 -10.70
N ASP A 54 -6.77 1.79 -9.71
CA ASP A 54 -7.50 1.86 -8.45
C ASP A 54 -8.75 2.73 -8.62
N ILE A 55 -9.91 2.11 -8.80
CA ILE A 55 -11.20 2.79 -8.99
C ILE A 55 -11.95 2.78 -7.66
N THR A 56 -12.37 3.94 -7.18
CA THR A 56 -13.26 4.06 -6.03
C THR A 56 -14.62 4.54 -6.47
N ILE A 57 -15.63 3.74 -6.16
CA ILE A 57 -17.05 4.03 -6.35
C ILE A 57 -17.60 4.57 -5.03
N PHE A 58 -18.06 5.82 -5.01
CA PHE A 58 -18.60 6.45 -3.81
C PHE A 58 -20.09 6.13 -3.65
N ASP A 59 -20.40 4.87 -3.42
CA ASP A 59 -21.77 4.34 -3.31
C ASP A 59 -22.20 4.01 -1.87
N GLY A 60 -21.35 4.29 -0.89
CA GLY A 60 -21.68 4.09 0.52
C GLY A 60 -21.68 2.63 0.98
N LYS A 61 -21.33 1.68 0.11
CA LYS A 61 -21.43 0.25 0.44
C LYS A 61 -20.22 -0.21 1.25
N GLU A 62 -20.48 -0.96 2.32
CA GLU A 62 -19.46 -1.70 3.07
C GLU A 62 -19.14 -3.03 2.35
N GLN A 63 -18.55 -2.93 1.16
CA GLN A 63 -18.14 -4.08 0.36
C GLN A 63 -16.63 -4.25 0.37
N LYS A 64 -16.18 -5.51 0.37
CA LYS A 64 -14.77 -5.82 0.15
C LYS A 64 -14.37 -5.37 -1.25
N GLU A 65 -13.13 -4.94 -1.38
CA GLU A 65 -12.53 -4.65 -2.68
C GLU A 65 -12.61 -5.86 -3.62
N SER A 66 -12.77 -5.59 -4.91
CA SER A 66 -12.85 -6.61 -5.95
C SER A 66 -11.89 -6.31 -7.10
N PHE A 67 -11.60 -7.33 -7.91
CA PHE A 67 -10.67 -7.24 -9.03
C PHE A 67 -11.37 -7.62 -10.32
N LEU A 68 -11.14 -6.80 -11.34
CA LEU A 68 -11.57 -7.06 -12.71
C LEU A 68 -10.33 -7.09 -13.61
N GLU A 69 -10.26 -8.09 -14.47
CA GLU A 69 -9.25 -8.18 -15.53
C GLU A 69 -9.93 -7.94 -16.88
N TYR A 70 -9.44 -6.97 -17.65
CA TYR A 70 -9.91 -6.72 -19.01
C TYR A 70 -8.75 -6.29 -19.90
N ASN A 71 -8.61 -6.90 -21.07
CA ASN A 71 -7.50 -6.64 -22.00
C ASN A 71 -6.10 -6.72 -21.35
N LYS A 72 -5.90 -7.65 -20.40
CA LYS A 72 -4.67 -7.80 -19.59
C LYS A 72 -4.38 -6.62 -18.65
N THR A 73 -5.32 -5.68 -18.53
CA THR A 73 -5.29 -4.60 -17.54
C THR A 73 -6.09 -5.03 -16.32
N PHE A 74 -5.54 -4.76 -15.13
CA PHE A 74 -6.23 -5.01 -13.87
C PHE A 74 -6.84 -3.73 -13.33
N TYR A 75 -8.07 -3.85 -12.85
CA TYR A 75 -8.82 -2.82 -12.17
C TYR A 75 -9.11 -3.32 -10.76
N ARG A 76 -8.72 -2.52 -9.77
CA ARG A 76 -9.05 -2.76 -8.37
C ARG A 76 -10.19 -1.82 -8.00
N ILE A 77 -11.31 -2.42 -7.63
CA ILE A 77 -12.55 -1.69 -7.34
C ILE A 77 -12.73 -1.60 -5.84
N TYR A 78 -12.86 -0.36 -5.37
CA TYR A 78 -13.14 0.00 -3.99
C TYR A 78 -14.52 0.61 -3.88
N HIS A 79 -15.15 0.41 -2.73
CA HIS A 79 -16.39 1.08 -2.35
C HIS A 79 -16.08 2.07 -1.23
N GLY A 80 -16.44 3.34 -1.45
CA GLY A 80 -16.11 4.45 -0.57
C GLY A 80 -17.33 5.25 -0.14
N ILE A 81 -17.14 6.06 0.90
CA ILE A 81 -18.15 6.99 1.41
C ILE A 81 -17.62 8.43 1.29
N LEU A 82 -18.51 9.39 1.02
CA LEU A 82 -18.12 10.81 0.89
C LEU A 82 -17.83 11.47 2.25
N GLN A 83 -18.35 10.90 3.34
CA GLN A 83 -18.18 11.36 4.71
C GLN A 83 -17.01 10.66 5.44
N GLU A 84 -16.04 10.13 4.68
CA GLU A 84 -14.87 9.46 5.23
C GLU A 84 -14.07 10.36 6.19
N THR A 85 -13.57 9.78 7.27
CA THR A 85 -12.79 10.50 8.30
C THR A 85 -11.45 9.82 8.63
N SER A 86 -11.28 8.56 8.24
CA SER A 86 -10.06 7.79 8.44
C SER A 86 -8.89 8.41 7.66
N PRO A 87 -7.80 8.83 8.34
CA PRO A 87 -6.63 9.37 7.65
C PRO A 87 -6.03 8.41 6.62
N SER A 88 -6.06 7.09 6.87
CA SER A 88 -5.50 6.10 5.95
C SER A 88 -6.30 6.00 4.65
N ILE A 89 -7.63 6.12 4.71
CA ILE A 89 -8.51 6.08 3.54
C ILE A 89 -8.48 7.44 2.82
N LEU A 90 -8.58 8.55 3.55
CA LEU A 90 -8.46 9.90 2.97
C LEU A 90 -7.12 10.10 2.24
N LEU A 91 -6.05 9.48 2.74
CA LEU A 91 -4.76 9.46 2.05
C LEU A 91 -4.82 8.74 0.70
N GLN A 92 -5.62 7.68 0.55
CA GLN A 92 -5.80 6.99 -0.75
C GLN A 92 -6.52 7.89 -1.76
N TYR A 93 -7.46 8.71 -1.29
CA TYR A 93 -8.20 9.68 -2.12
C TYR A 93 -7.35 10.90 -2.51
N HIS A 94 -6.21 11.13 -1.85
CA HIS A 94 -5.32 12.24 -2.20
C HIS A 94 -4.76 12.09 -3.62
N GLY A 95 -4.95 13.12 -4.46
CA GLY A 95 -4.51 13.11 -5.85
C GLY A 95 -5.35 12.21 -6.76
N MET A 96 -6.57 11.86 -6.33
CA MET A 96 -7.53 11.13 -7.14
C MET A 96 -7.99 11.98 -8.34
N THR A 97 -8.09 11.34 -9.51
CA THR A 97 -8.70 11.92 -10.71
C THR A 97 -10.18 11.58 -10.72
N ILE A 98 -11.05 12.57 -10.88
CA ILE A 98 -12.50 12.36 -10.96
C ILE A 98 -12.84 11.77 -12.33
N LEU A 99 -13.54 10.64 -12.33
CA LEU A 99 -14.14 10.05 -13.52
C LEU A 99 -15.60 10.46 -13.71
N LEU A 100 -16.38 10.48 -12.63
CA LEU A 100 -17.80 10.81 -12.63
C LEU A 100 -18.12 11.56 -11.34
N ASP A 101 -18.81 12.70 -11.42
CA ASP A 101 -19.19 13.50 -10.25
C ASP A 101 -20.26 14.55 -10.63
N GLU A 102 -21.45 14.08 -10.97
CA GLU A 102 -22.52 14.95 -11.50
C GLU A 102 -22.95 16.04 -10.51
N GLN A 103 -22.96 15.71 -9.21
CA GLN A 103 -23.39 16.60 -8.13
C GLN A 103 -22.23 17.36 -7.45
N TRP A 104 -21.00 17.18 -7.95
CA TRP A 104 -19.78 17.85 -7.47
C TRP A 104 -19.37 17.49 -6.03
N GLU A 105 -19.94 16.42 -5.47
CA GLU A 105 -19.69 15.99 -4.11
C GLU A 105 -18.27 15.46 -3.93
N LEU A 106 -17.79 14.67 -4.90
CA LEU A 106 -16.41 14.16 -4.88
C LEU A 106 -15.41 15.31 -5.03
N ARG A 107 -15.67 16.27 -5.91
CA ARG A 107 -14.86 17.48 -6.05
C ARG A 107 -14.77 18.26 -4.74
N MET A 108 -15.88 18.41 -4.02
CA MET A 108 -15.88 19.05 -2.70
C MET A 108 -15.04 18.27 -1.68
N LEU A 109 -15.17 16.94 -1.63
CA LEU A 109 -14.37 16.09 -0.76
C LEU A 109 -12.86 16.22 -1.08
N LEU A 110 -12.48 16.10 -2.36
CA LEU A 110 -11.09 16.21 -2.79
C LEU A 110 -10.50 17.60 -2.50
N SER A 111 -11.30 18.67 -2.60
CA SER A 111 -10.88 20.01 -2.20
C SER A 111 -10.56 20.08 -0.70
N LYS A 112 -11.41 19.50 0.15
CA LYS A 112 -11.17 19.43 1.61
C LYS A 112 -9.92 18.61 1.94
N ILE A 113 -9.69 17.50 1.23
CA ILE A 113 -8.48 16.67 1.39
C ILE A 113 -7.23 17.46 1.00
N LYS A 114 -7.28 18.21 -0.11
CA LYS A 114 -6.18 19.06 -0.55
C LYS A 114 -5.85 20.15 0.47
N GLU A 115 -6.87 20.83 1.00
CA GLU A 115 -6.72 21.86 2.04
C GLU A 115 -6.13 21.29 3.34
N LYS A 116 -6.56 20.08 3.74
CA LYS A 116 -6.11 19.42 4.97
C LYS A 116 -4.94 18.46 4.76
N LYS A 117 -4.22 18.56 3.63
CA LYS A 117 -3.18 17.59 3.21
C LYS A 117 -2.23 17.27 4.36
N GLU A 118 -1.50 18.25 4.87
CA GLU A 118 -0.50 18.05 5.93
C GLU A 118 -1.08 17.40 7.18
N ARG A 119 -2.29 17.80 7.59
CA ARG A 119 -2.96 17.21 8.74
C ARG A 119 -3.29 15.73 8.54
N ILE A 120 -3.75 15.34 7.34
CA ILE A 120 -4.05 13.95 6.99
C ILE A 120 -2.76 13.12 7.00
N PHE A 121 -1.71 13.63 6.36
CA PHE A 121 -0.40 12.99 6.33
C PHE A 121 0.19 12.82 7.73
N ASN A 122 0.15 13.87 8.57
CA ASN A 122 0.63 13.81 9.95
C ASN A 122 -0.16 12.81 10.80
N ALA A 123 -1.48 12.74 10.63
CA ALA A 123 -2.31 11.74 11.31
C ALA A 123 -1.96 10.31 10.85
N TYR A 124 -1.74 10.10 9.55
CA TYR A 124 -1.31 8.82 9.02
C TYR A 124 0.09 8.41 9.52
N THR A 125 1.04 9.35 9.55
CA THR A 125 2.38 9.13 10.14
C THR A 125 2.26 8.66 11.59
N LYS A 126 1.46 9.34 12.41
CA LYS A 126 1.24 8.93 13.81
C LYS A 126 0.69 7.52 13.92
N ASN A 127 -0.28 7.16 13.09
CA ASN A 127 -0.81 5.79 13.05
C ASN A 127 0.29 4.77 12.70
N CYS A 128 1.14 5.08 11.71
CA CYS A 128 2.26 4.21 11.34
C CYS A 128 3.27 4.03 12.48
N LEU A 129 3.61 5.11 13.21
CA LEU A 129 4.53 5.05 14.35
C LEU A 129 3.95 4.24 15.51
N VAL A 130 2.64 4.36 15.77
CA VAL A 130 1.93 3.54 16.78
C VAL A 130 1.98 2.06 16.39
N GLU A 131 1.64 1.73 15.13
CA GLU A 131 1.68 0.36 14.63
C GLU A 131 3.07 -0.25 14.66
N ALA A 132 4.10 0.52 14.29
CA ALA A 132 5.50 0.11 14.42
C ALA A 132 5.87 -0.18 15.88
N GLY A 133 5.52 0.71 16.82
CA GLY A 133 5.74 0.52 18.25
C GLY A 133 5.06 -0.74 18.81
N ILE A 134 3.80 -0.99 18.42
CA ILE A 134 3.07 -2.21 18.80
C ILE A 134 3.79 -3.45 18.28
N CYS A 135 4.22 -3.45 17.02
CA CYS A 135 4.95 -4.57 16.43
C CYS A 135 6.29 -4.83 17.15
N ILE A 136 7.07 -3.78 17.42
CA ILE A 136 8.32 -3.89 18.17
C ILE A 136 8.08 -4.46 19.57
N ALA A 137 7.07 -3.97 20.29
CA ALA A 137 6.73 -4.46 21.62
C ALA A 137 6.34 -5.95 21.60
N LYS A 138 5.53 -6.36 20.62
CA LYS A 138 5.17 -7.79 20.44
C LYS A 138 6.40 -8.66 20.19
N ALA A 139 7.29 -8.23 19.30
CA ALA A 139 8.52 -8.97 19.01
C ALA A 139 9.41 -9.11 20.25
N LYS A 140 9.61 -8.03 21.02
CA LYS A 140 10.44 -8.04 22.22
C LYS A 140 9.85 -8.92 23.33
N ASN A 141 8.54 -8.85 23.55
CA ASN A 141 7.86 -9.67 24.56
C ASN A 141 7.79 -11.15 24.16
N GLY A 142 7.88 -11.44 22.86
CA GLY A 142 7.76 -12.79 22.29
C GLY A 142 9.07 -13.45 21.89
N LEU A 143 10.24 -12.85 22.14
CA LEU A 143 11.54 -13.27 21.59
C LEU A 143 11.81 -14.79 21.62
N SER A 144 11.39 -15.47 22.70
CA SER A 144 11.58 -16.92 22.89
C SER A 144 10.31 -17.75 22.85
N THR A 145 9.14 -17.13 22.73
CA THR A 145 7.83 -17.77 22.94
C THR A 145 6.85 -17.57 21.78
N ASP A 146 6.93 -16.42 21.10
CA ASP A 146 6.11 -16.12 19.93
C ASP A 146 6.88 -16.51 18.65
N PRO A 147 6.42 -17.53 17.89
CA PRO A 147 7.05 -17.90 16.63
C PRO A 147 7.02 -16.75 15.59
N PHE A 148 6.18 -15.75 15.79
CA PHE A 148 6.01 -14.61 14.87
C PHE A 148 6.86 -13.38 15.23
N SER A 149 7.73 -13.44 16.26
CA SER A 149 8.57 -12.31 16.68
C SER A 149 9.31 -11.63 15.52
N SER A 150 9.93 -12.43 14.64
CA SER A 150 10.61 -11.92 13.44
C SER A 150 9.65 -11.30 12.42
N SER A 151 8.42 -11.83 12.29
CA SER A 151 7.38 -11.24 11.42
C SER A 151 6.93 -9.88 11.93
N TRP A 152 6.79 -9.70 13.24
CA TRP A 152 6.49 -8.40 13.84
C TRP A 152 7.60 -7.37 13.57
N ILE A 153 8.88 -7.76 13.62
CA ILE A 153 9.99 -6.87 13.26
C ILE A 153 9.91 -6.42 11.80
N LYS A 154 9.65 -7.34 10.86
CA LYS A 154 9.44 -6.95 9.45
C LYS A 154 8.28 -5.98 9.31
N CYS A 155 7.16 -6.24 9.97
CA CYS A 155 6.00 -5.34 9.95
C CYS A 155 6.34 -3.93 10.47
N ALA A 156 7.08 -3.85 11.58
CA ALA A 156 7.54 -2.57 12.12
C ALA A 156 8.37 -1.78 11.11
N ALA A 157 9.33 -2.43 10.45
CA ALA A 157 10.18 -1.77 9.46
C ALA A 157 9.36 -1.20 8.28
N TYR A 158 8.36 -1.95 7.79
CA TYR A 158 7.48 -1.47 6.73
C TYR A 158 6.56 -0.32 7.18
N PHE A 159 6.03 -0.33 8.41
CA PHE A 159 5.29 0.81 8.95
C PHE A 159 6.18 2.06 9.10
N LEU A 160 7.45 1.89 9.48
CA LEU A 160 8.40 2.98 9.53
C LEU A 160 8.73 3.54 8.14
N ALA A 161 8.80 2.68 7.11
CA ALA A 161 8.92 3.12 5.72
C ALA A 161 7.71 3.98 5.32
N ASP A 162 6.48 3.53 5.64
CA ASP A 162 5.26 4.31 5.40
C ASP A 162 5.27 5.66 6.11
N ALA A 163 5.75 5.71 7.35
CA ALA A 163 5.90 6.94 8.12
C ALA A 163 6.86 7.94 7.44
N ILE A 164 8.01 7.48 6.96
CA ILE A 164 8.96 8.35 6.22
C ILE A 164 8.33 8.88 4.94
N SER A 165 7.68 8.02 4.15
CA SER A 165 6.99 8.46 2.93
C SER A 165 5.96 9.54 3.25
N ALA A 166 5.14 9.34 4.29
CA ALA A 166 4.10 10.27 4.68
C ALA A 166 4.67 11.60 5.23
N LEU A 167 5.78 11.58 5.97
CA LEU A 167 6.49 12.79 6.42
C LEU A 167 7.00 13.63 5.25
N ASN A 168 7.34 13.00 4.12
CA ASN A 168 7.69 13.70 2.89
C ASN A 168 6.45 14.06 2.04
N LEU A 169 5.24 13.96 2.60
CA LEU A 169 3.98 14.25 1.92
C LEU A 169 3.74 13.39 0.67
N HIS A 170 4.29 12.17 0.68
CA HIS A 170 4.13 11.17 -0.35
C HIS A 170 3.30 9.99 0.15
N ARG A 171 2.23 9.65 -0.57
CA ARG A 171 1.42 8.46 -0.25
C ARG A 171 2.30 7.21 -0.43
N PRO A 172 2.33 6.29 0.54
CA PRO A 172 3.03 5.02 0.36
C PRO A 172 2.44 4.23 -0.80
N SER A 173 3.32 3.68 -1.64
CA SER A 173 2.95 2.79 -2.75
C SER A 173 3.95 1.64 -2.82
N PRO A 174 3.55 0.38 -2.55
CA PRO A 174 4.48 -0.74 -2.42
C PRO A 174 5.38 -0.97 -3.63
N VAL A 175 4.85 -0.72 -4.83
CA VAL A 175 5.56 -0.91 -6.10
C VAL A 175 6.60 0.18 -6.37
N HIS A 176 6.40 1.38 -5.82
CA HIS A 176 7.25 2.55 -6.08
C HIS A 176 8.04 3.00 -4.85
N MET A 177 7.80 2.39 -3.69
CA MET A 177 8.26 2.87 -2.40
C MET A 177 9.78 3.02 -2.34
N LEU A 178 10.54 2.00 -2.75
CA LEU A 178 12.00 2.06 -2.67
C LEU A 178 12.58 3.13 -3.60
N LYS A 179 12.05 3.26 -4.83
CA LYS A 179 12.43 4.34 -5.73
C LYS A 179 12.21 5.71 -5.07
N MET A 180 11.01 5.94 -4.51
CA MET A 180 10.66 7.19 -3.85
C MET A 180 11.58 7.49 -2.65
N LEU A 181 11.79 6.50 -1.77
CA LEU A 181 12.64 6.66 -0.58
C LEU A 181 14.10 7.00 -0.95
N ARG A 182 14.61 6.51 -2.10
CA ARG A 182 15.96 6.81 -2.60
C ARG A 182 16.09 8.23 -3.17
N GLU A 183 14.99 8.78 -3.69
CA GLU A 183 14.96 10.09 -4.35
C GLU A 183 14.72 11.25 -3.38
N PHE A 184 14.32 10.98 -2.15
CA PHE A 184 14.10 12.02 -1.15
C PHE A 184 15.38 12.79 -0.80
N SER A 185 15.22 14.09 -0.55
CA SER A 185 16.33 14.96 -0.19
C SER A 185 16.93 14.55 1.16
N LYS A 186 18.24 14.73 1.30
CA LYS A 186 18.94 14.42 2.56
C LYS A 186 18.48 15.36 3.66
N ASN A 187 17.99 14.77 4.75
CA ASN A 187 17.66 15.44 6.01
C ASN A 187 17.64 14.37 7.13
N LYS A 188 17.49 14.82 8.39
CA LYS A 188 17.51 13.92 9.57
C LYS A 188 16.46 12.81 9.49
N THR A 189 15.28 13.09 8.92
CA THR A 189 14.21 12.09 8.74
C THR A 189 14.60 11.06 7.68
N ASN A 190 15.10 11.51 6.54
CA ASN A 190 15.37 10.65 5.37
C ASN A 190 16.65 9.83 5.52
N GLU A 191 17.58 10.24 6.39
CA GLU A 191 18.72 9.41 6.81
C GLU A 191 18.28 8.11 7.50
N LEU A 192 17.08 8.08 8.09
CA LEU A 192 16.52 6.89 8.73
C LEU A 192 16.01 5.84 7.73
N VAL A 193 15.95 6.15 6.43
CA VAL A 193 15.63 5.16 5.38
C VAL A 193 16.61 4.00 5.40
N SER A 194 17.91 4.30 5.53
CA SER A 194 18.97 3.28 5.50
C SER A 194 18.77 2.18 6.56
N PRO A 195 18.70 2.50 7.88
CA PRO A 195 18.50 1.48 8.90
C PRO A 195 17.17 0.73 8.73
N ILE A 196 16.11 1.36 8.22
CA ILE A 196 14.83 0.68 7.94
C ILE A 196 15.01 -0.35 6.82
N THR A 197 15.58 0.05 5.68
CA THR A 197 15.75 -0.84 4.53
C THR A 197 16.70 -2.00 4.81
N GLU A 198 17.73 -1.78 5.63
CA GLU A 198 18.61 -2.84 6.14
C GLU A 198 17.82 -3.83 7.02
N SER A 199 16.92 -3.34 7.89
CA SER A 199 16.07 -4.21 8.73
C SER A 199 15.09 -5.04 7.87
N ILE A 200 14.66 -4.49 6.73
CA ILE A 200 13.86 -5.20 5.73
C ILE A 200 14.69 -6.27 4.99
N GLY A 201 15.97 -6.02 4.76
CA GLY A 201 16.90 -6.99 4.15
C GLY A 201 16.84 -7.00 2.62
N ILE A 202 16.54 -5.86 1.99
CA ILE A 202 16.35 -5.74 0.53
C ILE A 202 17.63 -6.07 -0.26
N GLU A 203 18.79 -5.99 0.38
CA GLU A 203 20.11 -6.34 -0.16
C GLU A 203 20.28 -7.85 -0.41
N ARG A 204 19.45 -8.69 0.21
CA ARG A 204 19.48 -10.16 0.01
C ARG A 204 18.72 -10.60 -1.24
N SER A 205 18.15 -9.66 -1.99
CA SER A 205 17.32 -9.94 -3.16
C SER A 205 18.09 -10.72 -4.23
N THR A 206 17.65 -11.95 -4.46
CA THR A 206 18.15 -12.82 -5.54
C THR A 206 16.96 -13.44 -6.29
N PRO A 207 17.08 -13.74 -7.59
CA PRO A 207 15.97 -14.32 -8.36
C PRO A 207 15.38 -15.59 -7.72
N SER A 208 16.23 -16.46 -7.17
CA SER A 208 15.82 -17.71 -6.53
C SER A 208 15.08 -17.49 -5.20
N LEU A 209 15.52 -16.51 -4.39
CA LEU A 209 14.80 -16.11 -3.19
C LEU A 209 13.45 -15.48 -3.53
N LEU A 210 13.43 -14.53 -4.47
CA LEU A 210 12.22 -13.83 -4.89
C LEU A 210 11.15 -14.79 -5.44
N SER A 211 11.56 -15.81 -6.21
CA SER A 211 10.64 -16.84 -6.70
C SER A 211 9.99 -17.65 -5.56
N ARG A 212 10.75 -17.96 -4.50
CA ARG A 212 10.22 -18.66 -3.32
C ARG A 212 9.31 -17.74 -2.49
N MET A 213 9.73 -16.49 -2.28
CA MET A 213 8.91 -15.46 -1.63
C MET A 213 7.59 -15.28 -2.35
N LEU A 214 7.58 -15.18 -3.69
CA LEU A 214 6.37 -15.05 -4.49
C LEU A 214 5.36 -16.16 -4.21
N LYS A 215 5.79 -17.43 -4.31
CA LYS A 215 4.92 -18.59 -4.07
C LYS A 215 4.30 -18.52 -2.66
N SER A 216 5.12 -18.15 -1.69
CA SER A 216 4.69 -18.01 -0.30
C SER A 216 3.72 -16.84 -0.11
N THR A 217 3.98 -15.69 -0.72
CA THR A 217 3.14 -14.48 -0.65
C THR A 217 1.80 -14.70 -1.31
N ILE A 218 1.76 -15.37 -2.47
CA ILE A 218 0.52 -15.77 -3.14
C ILE A 218 -0.30 -16.69 -2.23
N GLY A 219 0.30 -17.79 -1.74
CA GLY A 219 -0.42 -18.72 -0.88
C GLY A 219 -0.93 -18.07 0.41
N PHE A 220 -0.18 -17.10 0.95
CA PHE A 220 -0.59 -16.34 2.13
C PHE A 220 -1.73 -15.37 1.83
N SER A 221 -1.65 -14.62 0.73
CA SER A 221 -2.70 -13.69 0.29
C SER A 221 -4.01 -14.43 -0.01
N ASP A 222 -3.95 -15.55 -0.72
CA ASP A 222 -5.14 -16.36 -1.02
C ASP A 222 -5.82 -16.87 0.26
N LEU A 223 -5.04 -17.25 1.28
CA LEU A 223 -5.56 -17.69 2.59
C LEU A 223 -6.27 -16.57 3.36
N VAL A 224 -5.81 -15.32 3.23
CA VAL A 224 -6.30 -14.18 4.02
C VAL A 224 -7.42 -13.42 3.29
N GLU A 225 -7.27 -13.17 2.00
CA GLU A 225 -8.07 -12.20 1.25
C GLU A 225 -9.13 -12.87 0.36
N ASN A 226 -8.81 -14.04 -0.20
CA ASN A 226 -9.70 -14.84 -1.06
C ASN A 226 -10.39 -14.03 -2.18
N ASN A 227 -9.66 -13.12 -2.86
CA ASN A 227 -10.21 -12.13 -3.80
C ASN A 227 -9.37 -11.94 -5.09
N SER A 228 -8.67 -12.98 -5.57
CA SER A 228 -7.86 -12.96 -6.80
C SER A 228 -6.61 -12.07 -6.81
N HIS A 229 -6.15 -11.60 -5.64
CA HIS A 229 -4.88 -10.85 -5.48
C HIS A 229 -3.66 -11.59 -6.05
N SER A 230 -3.66 -12.91 -6.06
CA SER A 230 -2.57 -13.75 -6.57
C SER A 230 -2.16 -13.40 -8.00
N LYS A 231 -3.10 -13.06 -8.89
CA LYS A 231 -2.80 -12.62 -10.26
C LYS A 231 -2.06 -11.29 -10.29
N VAL A 232 -2.53 -10.30 -9.52
CA VAL A 232 -1.92 -8.96 -9.45
C VAL A 232 -0.52 -9.02 -8.84
N ILE A 233 -0.34 -9.83 -7.79
CA ILE A 233 0.96 -10.09 -7.16
C ILE A 233 1.92 -10.70 -8.19
N SER A 234 1.46 -11.70 -8.94
CA SER A 234 2.27 -12.37 -9.97
C SER A 234 2.68 -11.40 -11.08
N GLN A 235 1.77 -10.57 -11.58
CA GLN A 235 2.08 -9.61 -12.64
C GLN A 235 3.12 -8.59 -12.19
N LYS A 236 2.97 -8.00 -11.00
CA LYS A 236 3.93 -7.05 -10.44
C LYS A 236 5.29 -7.68 -10.21
N TYR A 237 5.32 -8.93 -9.73
CA TYR A 237 6.54 -9.72 -9.64
C TYR A 237 7.22 -9.87 -11.00
N HIS A 238 6.51 -10.36 -12.03
CA HIS A 238 7.10 -10.60 -13.35
C HIS A 238 7.67 -9.33 -13.95
N TYR A 239 6.91 -8.23 -13.89
CA TYR A 239 7.39 -6.93 -14.34
C TYR A 239 8.69 -6.50 -13.65
N MET A 240 8.76 -6.61 -12.32
CA MET A 240 9.96 -6.21 -11.57
C MET A 240 11.16 -7.12 -11.89
N ILE A 241 10.95 -8.43 -12.06
CA ILE A 241 12.03 -9.35 -12.45
C ILE A 241 12.53 -9.03 -13.86
N GLU A 242 11.64 -8.84 -14.83
CA GLU A 242 11.98 -8.53 -16.22
C GLU A 242 12.74 -7.20 -16.35
N ASN A 243 12.44 -6.23 -15.47
CA ASN A 243 13.11 -4.93 -15.42
C ASN A 243 14.29 -4.87 -14.44
N SER A 244 14.76 -6.01 -13.91
CA SER A 244 15.88 -6.09 -12.96
C SER A 244 15.70 -5.28 -11.66
N LEU A 245 14.46 -5.05 -11.25
CA LEU A 245 14.07 -4.33 -10.04
C LEU A 245 13.99 -5.27 -8.83
N PHE A 246 15.08 -5.99 -8.53
CA PHE A 246 15.07 -7.09 -7.54
C PHE A 246 14.81 -6.62 -6.11
N SER A 247 15.42 -5.52 -5.67
CA SER A 247 15.17 -4.96 -4.34
C SER A 247 13.74 -4.45 -4.20
N ASP A 248 13.21 -3.81 -5.24
CA ASP A 248 11.84 -3.32 -5.28
C ASP A 248 10.84 -4.49 -5.25
N CYS A 249 11.14 -5.60 -5.93
CA CYS A 249 10.39 -6.85 -5.84
C CYS A 249 10.40 -7.45 -4.43
N TYR A 250 11.57 -7.50 -3.79
CA TYR A 250 11.69 -7.95 -2.41
C TYR A 250 10.83 -7.10 -1.48
N PHE A 251 10.95 -5.77 -1.59
CA PHE A 251 10.19 -4.83 -0.78
C PHE A 251 8.69 -5.02 -0.97
N TYR A 252 8.24 -5.09 -2.23
CA TYR A 252 6.84 -5.29 -2.60
C TYR A 252 6.25 -6.57 -1.97
N LEU A 253 6.92 -7.72 -2.12
CA LEU A 253 6.42 -9.00 -1.60
C LEU A 253 6.29 -8.99 -0.07
N GLY A 254 7.30 -8.48 0.64
CA GLY A 254 7.22 -8.37 2.10
C GLY A 254 6.18 -7.34 2.56
N TYR A 255 5.94 -6.27 1.79
CA TYR A 255 4.86 -5.32 2.07
C TYR A 255 3.49 -5.98 2.00
N ILE A 256 3.22 -6.76 0.94
CA ILE A 256 1.98 -7.52 0.81
C ILE A 256 1.82 -8.52 1.97
N ASN A 257 2.90 -9.18 2.38
CA ASN A 257 2.86 -10.06 3.54
C ASN A 257 2.53 -9.31 4.83
N ARG A 258 3.05 -8.09 5.06
CA ARG A 258 2.67 -7.26 6.21
C ARG A 258 1.17 -6.99 6.22
N ASP A 259 0.63 -6.52 5.11
CA ASP A 259 -0.78 -6.14 5.01
C ASP A 259 -1.69 -7.34 5.31
N ASN A 260 -1.33 -8.51 4.79
CA ASN A 260 -2.06 -9.75 5.06
C ASN A 260 -1.87 -10.27 6.48
N PHE A 261 -0.65 -10.18 7.02
CA PHE A 261 -0.35 -10.60 8.38
C PHE A 261 -1.14 -9.80 9.41
N LYS A 262 -1.28 -8.49 9.21
CA LYS A 262 -2.05 -7.61 10.08
C LYS A 262 -3.56 -7.86 10.06
N LYS A 263 -4.10 -8.47 8.99
CA LYS A 263 -5.53 -8.82 8.88
C LYS A 263 -5.91 -10.09 9.66
N ILE A 264 -4.94 -10.90 10.07
CA ILE A 264 -5.21 -12.16 10.77
C ILE A 264 -5.64 -11.90 12.21
N GLN A 265 -6.87 -12.31 12.52
CA GLN A 265 -7.37 -12.41 13.88
C GLN A 265 -6.92 -13.74 14.52
N ASP A 266 -6.77 -13.75 15.84
CA ASP A 266 -6.42 -14.93 16.64
C ASP A 266 -5.15 -15.67 16.14
N LEU A 267 -4.10 -14.93 15.79
CA LEU A 267 -2.85 -15.47 15.27
C LEU A 267 -2.25 -16.61 16.12
N HIS A 268 -2.41 -16.53 17.45
CA HIS A 268 -1.97 -17.56 18.40
C HIS A 268 -2.61 -18.94 18.17
N ARG A 269 -3.76 -19.01 17.51
CA ARG A 269 -4.46 -20.26 17.14
C ARG A 269 -3.97 -20.84 15.80
N LYS A 270 -3.09 -20.14 15.10
CA LYS A 270 -2.60 -20.52 13.76
C LYS A 270 -1.06 -20.54 13.70
N PRO A 271 -0.38 -21.25 14.62
CA PRO A 271 1.09 -21.25 14.69
C PRO A 271 1.74 -21.73 13.38
N ASP A 272 1.09 -22.64 12.65
CA ASP A 272 1.62 -23.21 11.40
C ASP A 272 1.80 -22.19 10.28
N LEU A 273 1.14 -21.02 10.36
CA LEU A 273 1.36 -19.92 9.42
C LEU A 273 2.82 -19.47 9.38
N ILE A 274 3.59 -19.72 10.44
CA ILE A 274 5.01 -19.39 10.47
C ILE A 274 5.79 -20.09 9.34
N HIS A 275 5.37 -21.28 8.90
CA HIS A 275 6.04 -21.99 7.80
C HIS A 275 5.92 -21.26 6.47
N ILE A 276 4.78 -20.62 6.23
CA ILE A 276 4.58 -19.75 5.06
C ILE A 276 5.39 -18.46 5.29
N LEU A 277 5.18 -17.79 6.41
CA LEU A 277 5.79 -16.49 6.69
C LEU A 277 7.32 -16.50 6.72
N LYS A 278 7.96 -17.59 7.17
CA LYS A 278 9.42 -17.78 7.13
C LYS A 278 9.99 -17.50 5.74
N THR A 279 9.32 -18.02 4.70
CA THR A 279 9.73 -17.80 3.32
C THR A 279 9.22 -16.48 2.79
N GLY A 280 7.94 -16.15 3.01
CA GLY A 280 7.34 -14.92 2.48
C GLY A 280 8.05 -13.64 2.94
N PHE A 281 8.41 -13.56 4.22
CA PHE A 281 9.12 -12.41 4.79
C PHE A 281 10.65 -12.55 4.79
N ASP A 282 11.18 -13.72 4.43
CA ASP A 282 12.61 -14.04 4.57
C ASP A 282 13.10 -13.78 6.01
N LEU A 283 12.51 -14.50 6.96
CA LEU A 283 12.65 -14.25 8.39
C LEU A 283 14.01 -14.67 8.95
N GLU A 284 14.56 -13.84 9.84
CA GLU A 284 15.66 -14.22 10.73
C GLU A 284 15.14 -15.09 11.88
N SER A 285 15.91 -16.10 12.27
CA SER A 285 15.60 -17.02 13.36
C SER A 285 16.49 -16.84 14.61
N ASP A 286 17.63 -16.17 14.46
CA ASP A 286 18.52 -15.87 15.58
C ASP A 286 17.90 -14.82 16.50
N ILE A 287 17.58 -15.23 17.73
CA ILE A 287 16.94 -14.39 18.75
C ILE A 287 17.76 -13.14 19.06
N THR A 288 19.09 -13.25 19.11
CA THR A 288 19.96 -12.11 19.42
C THR A 288 19.91 -11.05 18.32
N LYS A 289 19.81 -11.48 17.06
CA LYS A 289 19.62 -10.57 15.93
C LYS A 289 18.23 -9.96 15.91
N ILE A 290 17.18 -10.75 16.18
CA ILE A 290 15.80 -10.24 16.28
C ILE A 290 15.72 -9.15 17.36
N GLU A 291 16.32 -9.36 18.53
CA GLU A 291 16.37 -8.37 19.59
C GLU A 291 17.16 -7.11 19.18
N SER A 292 18.29 -7.28 18.50
CA SER A 292 19.10 -6.17 18.00
C SER A 292 18.33 -5.30 17.00
N GLU A 293 17.65 -5.94 16.03
CA GLU A 293 16.78 -5.26 15.07
C GLU A 293 15.59 -4.57 15.76
N ALA A 294 14.98 -5.20 16.77
CA ALA A 294 13.93 -4.58 17.57
C ALA A 294 14.40 -3.28 18.24
N ASN A 295 15.60 -3.30 18.83
CA ASN A 295 16.19 -2.14 19.49
C ASN A 295 16.58 -1.06 18.48
N LYS A 296 17.09 -1.44 17.30
CA LYS A 296 17.40 -0.53 16.20
C LYS A 296 16.14 0.18 15.69
N LEU A 297 15.07 -0.56 15.40
CA LEU A 297 13.81 0.02 14.94
C LEU A 297 13.11 0.85 16.04
N GLN A 298 13.27 0.49 17.32
CA GLN A 298 12.79 1.32 18.43
C GLN A 298 13.47 2.69 18.44
N LYS A 299 14.79 2.74 18.22
CA LYS A 299 15.53 4.01 18.11
C LYS A 299 15.02 4.85 16.95
N VAL A 300 14.84 4.24 15.77
CA VAL A 300 14.26 4.91 14.59
C VAL A 300 12.88 5.48 14.91
N THR A 301 12.01 4.69 15.54
CA THR A 301 10.65 5.12 15.95
C THR A 301 10.71 6.33 16.87
N ASN A 302 11.59 6.30 17.88
CA ASN A 302 11.77 7.41 18.81
C ASN A 302 12.28 8.68 18.12
N SER A 303 13.23 8.56 17.19
CA SER A 303 13.72 9.69 16.39
C SER A 303 12.60 10.32 15.55
N LEU A 304 11.80 9.50 14.85
CA LEU A 304 10.67 10.00 14.05
C LEU A 304 9.59 10.65 14.91
N LEU A 305 9.32 10.14 16.11
CA LEU A 305 8.41 10.79 17.05
C LEU A 305 8.90 12.20 17.39
N THR A 306 10.19 12.36 17.72
CA THR A 306 10.77 13.67 18.00
C THR A 306 10.62 14.63 16.81
N PHE A 307 10.90 14.17 15.59
CA PHE A 307 10.80 15.02 14.39
C PHE A 307 9.36 15.37 14.00
N SER A 308 8.38 14.53 14.37
CA SER A 308 6.97 14.80 14.10
C SER A 308 6.33 15.87 15.01
N HIS A 309 7.08 16.32 16.02
CA HIS A 309 6.67 17.35 16.98
C HIS A 309 7.38 18.70 16.77
N GLU A 310 8.34 18.77 15.84
CA GLU A 310 8.96 20.01 15.35
C GLU A 310 8.17 20.58 14.16
#